data_AF-A0A959T9F0-F1
#
_entry.id   AF-A0A959T9F0-F1
#
_cell.length_a   1.000
_cell.length_b   1.000
_cell.length_c   1.000
_cell.angle_alpha   90.00
_cell.angle_beta   90.00
_cell.angle_gamma   90.00
#
_symmetry.space_group_name_H-M   'P 1'
#
loop_
_entity.id
_entity.type
_entity.pdbx_description
1 polymer ?
#
loop_
_entity_poly.entity_id
_entity_poly.type
_entity_poly.pdbx_seq_one_letter_code
_entity_poly.pdbx_strand_id
1 'polypeptide(L)'
;MLELTYLRTNRDEAVERLSKRGIDAAALVDEALRLDGERRSVQNDHDARLAELNTISREIGTLMKAGQREEAEAAKSRTTELKEAIQVLKDRLTSAEKALHDHLSDLPNAPLPEVPAGRSADDNVVVMEHGDKPELPEGAQPHWELGERYDLIHMDLGVKLTGAGFPVYTGAGAKLQRALIAFFLDRA
;
A
#
# COMPACT_ATOMS: atom_id res chain seq x y z
N MET A 1 2.87 0.99 3.73
CA MET A 1 3.13 2.20 2.94
C MET A 1 4.34 2.92 3.53
N LEU A 2 5.09 3.66 2.72
CA LEU A 2 6.18 4.49 3.24
C LEU A 2 5.62 5.61 4.11
N GLU A 3 6.33 5.95 5.19
CA GLU A 3 5.92 7.03 6.08
C GLU A 3 6.09 8.40 5.41
N LEU A 4 5.09 9.27 5.54
CA LEU A 4 5.14 10.63 5.01
C LEU A 4 6.25 11.47 5.63
N THR A 5 6.55 11.26 6.91
CA THR A 5 7.68 11.95 7.55
C THR A 5 8.98 11.57 6.88
N TYR A 6 9.20 10.29 6.61
CA TYR A 6 10.38 9.81 5.89
C TYR A 6 10.47 10.40 4.48
N LEU A 7 9.36 10.40 3.71
CA LEU A 7 9.35 10.98 2.35
C LEU A 7 9.64 12.49 2.36
N ARG A 8 9.18 13.23 3.38
CA ARG A 8 9.44 14.68 3.50
C ARG A 8 10.90 14.98 3.84
N THR A 9 11.49 14.22 4.76
CA THR A 9 12.85 14.50 5.26
C THR A 9 13.94 13.89 4.38
N ASN A 10 13.64 12.79 3.68
CA ASN A 10 14.61 11.99 2.92
C ASN A 10 14.13 11.76 1.48
N ARG A 11 13.54 12.79 0.85
CA ARG A 11 13.00 12.70 -0.51
C ARG A 11 13.99 12.09 -1.49
N ASP A 12 15.21 12.63 -1.56
CA ASP A 12 16.18 12.23 -2.57
C ASP A 12 16.67 10.79 -2.34
N GLU A 13 16.88 10.39 -1.08
CA GLU A 13 17.21 9.01 -0.72
C GLU A 13 16.07 8.04 -1.09
N ALA A 14 14.83 8.43 -0.81
CA ALA A 14 13.66 7.63 -1.16
C ALA A 14 13.57 7.43 -2.69
N VAL A 15 13.76 8.50 -3.46
CA VAL A 15 13.76 8.48 -4.93
C VAL A 15 14.88 7.59 -5.46
N GLU A 16 16.11 7.73 -4.96
CA GLU A 16 17.24 6.91 -5.37
C GLU A 16 16.97 5.42 -5.14
N ARG A 17 16.52 5.07 -3.93
CA ARG A 17 16.25 3.68 -3.54
C ARG A 17 15.10 3.10 -4.36
N LEU A 18 14.01 3.83 -4.53
CA LEU A 18 12.86 3.39 -5.32
C LEU A 18 13.19 3.25 -6.81
N SER A 19 14.09 4.09 -7.36
CA SER A 19 14.54 4.01 -8.75
C SER A 19 15.21 2.69 -9.09
N LYS A 20 15.75 1.96 -8.10
CA LYS A 20 16.28 0.60 -8.28
C LYS A 20 15.24 -0.39 -8.82
N ARG A 21 13.94 -0.09 -8.68
CA ARG A 21 12.82 -0.90 -9.19
C ARG A 21 12.44 -0.58 -10.65
N GLY A 22 13.13 0.36 -11.30
CA GLY A 22 12.84 0.75 -12.68
C GLY A 22 11.55 1.55 -12.87
N ILE A 23 11.05 2.19 -11.81
CA ILE A 23 9.85 3.04 -11.82
C ILE A 23 10.24 4.53 -11.87
N ASP A 24 9.30 5.40 -12.29
CA ASP A 24 9.45 6.85 -12.13
C ASP A 24 9.25 7.26 -10.66
N ALA A 25 10.27 7.01 -9.85
CA ALA A 25 10.23 7.21 -8.41
C ALA A 25 10.05 8.68 -8.02
N ALA A 26 10.63 9.61 -8.78
CA ALA A 26 10.55 11.03 -8.51
C ALA A 26 9.10 11.52 -8.60
N ALA A 27 8.41 11.20 -9.71
CA ALA A 27 7.01 11.59 -9.90
C ALA A 27 6.10 11.01 -8.81
N LEU A 28 6.30 9.74 -8.44
CA LEU A 28 5.49 9.08 -7.42
C LEU A 28 5.71 9.68 -6.02
N VAL A 29 6.96 9.97 -5.64
CA VAL A 29 7.25 10.59 -4.34
C VAL A 29 6.74 12.03 -4.31
N ASP A 30 6.92 12.80 -5.37
CA ASP A 30 6.47 14.19 -5.45
C ASP A 30 4.95 14.30 -5.36
N GLU A 31 4.22 13.41 -6.02
CA GLU A 31 2.76 13.38 -5.92
C GLU A 31 2.28 13.05 -4.51
N ALA A 32 2.95 12.12 -3.81
CA ALA A 32 2.65 11.83 -2.41
C ALA A 32 2.85 13.05 -1.50
N LEU A 33 3.94 13.80 -1.72
CA LEU A 33 4.23 15.03 -0.99
C LEU A 33 3.25 16.16 -1.32
N ARG A 34 2.83 16.26 -2.58
CA ARG A 34 1.81 17.22 -3.03
C ARG A 34 0.47 16.96 -2.34
N LEU A 35 0.03 15.69 -2.32
CA LEU A 35 -1.21 15.26 -1.68
C LEU A 35 -1.17 15.46 -0.16
N ASP A 36 -0.06 15.18 0.51
CA ASP A 36 0.10 15.52 1.95
C ASP A 36 0.07 17.03 2.18
N GLY A 37 0.67 17.82 1.29
CA GLY A 37 0.61 19.28 1.33
C GLY A 37 -0.83 19.80 1.24
N GLU A 38 -1.60 19.29 0.28
CA GLU A 38 -3.02 19.62 0.10
C GLU A 38 -3.84 19.23 1.33
N ARG A 39 -3.70 17.99 1.82
CA ARG A 39 -4.37 17.51 3.03
C ARG A 39 -4.09 18.41 4.23
N ARG A 40 -2.82 18.77 4.46
CA ARG A 40 -2.42 19.65 5.57
C ARG A 40 -2.99 21.05 5.42
N SER A 41 -3.01 21.60 4.20
CA SER A 41 -3.59 22.91 3.94
C SER A 41 -5.09 22.92 4.26
N VAL A 42 -5.84 21.94 3.73
CA VAL A 42 -7.29 21.84 3.96
C VAL A 42 -7.60 21.61 5.45
N GLN A 43 -6.79 20.79 6.13
CA GLN A 43 -6.92 20.56 7.58
C GLN A 43 -6.71 21.85 8.37
N ASN A 44 -5.66 22.62 8.07
CA ASN A 44 -5.40 23.90 8.73
C ASN A 44 -6.54 24.90 8.50
N ASP A 45 -7.06 24.99 7.28
CA ASP A 45 -8.20 25.87 6.96
C ASP A 45 -9.46 25.45 7.70
N HIS A 46 -9.75 24.14 7.73
CA HIS A 46 -10.87 23.58 8.48
C HIS A 46 -10.77 23.94 9.97
N ASP A 47 -9.61 23.72 10.59
CA ASP A 47 -9.40 23.96 12.01
C ASP A 47 -9.46 25.45 12.36
N ALA A 48 -8.96 26.32 11.48
CA ALA A 48 -9.08 27.77 11.62
C ALA A 48 -10.55 28.23 11.59
N ARG A 49 -11.36 27.73 10.65
CA ARG A 49 -12.80 28.07 10.57
C ARG A 49 -13.60 27.51 11.73
N LEU A 50 -13.25 26.31 12.19
CA LEU A 50 -13.88 25.71 13.36
C LEU A 50 -13.56 26.51 14.63
N ALA A 51 -12.32 26.99 14.78
CA ALA A 51 -11.93 27.88 15.87
C ALA A 51 -12.67 29.23 15.80
N GLU A 52 -12.80 29.83 14.62
CA GLU A 52 -13.57 31.06 14.40
C GLU A 52 -15.05 30.87 14.79
N LEU A 53 -15.68 29.78 14.34
CA LEU A 53 -17.07 29.45 14.69
C LEU A 53 -17.26 29.33 16.21
N ASN A 54 -16.33 28.67 16.90
CA ASN A 54 -16.39 28.48 18.35
C ASN A 54 -16.24 29.80 19.11
N THR A 55 -15.41 30.73 18.63
CA THR A 55 -15.26 32.07 19.21
C THR A 55 -16.55 32.87 19.06
N ILE A 56 -17.08 32.96 17.83
CA ILE A 56 -18.32 33.72 17.55
C ILE A 56 -19.50 33.14 18.33
N SER A 57 -19.58 31.82 18.47
CA SER A 57 -20.64 31.16 19.24
C SER A 57 -20.63 31.56 20.72
N ARG A 58 -19.45 31.80 21.31
CA ARG A 58 -19.34 32.33 22.69
C ARG A 58 -19.71 33.81 22.75
N GLU A 59 -19.28 34.60 21.78
CA GLU A 59 -19.58 36.03 21.68
C GLU A 59 -21.08 36.30 21.59
N ILE A 60 -21.83 35.49 20.82
CA ILE A 60 -23.31 35.59 20.74
C ILE A 60 -23.93 35.47 22.14
N GLY A 61 -23.46 34.52 22.96
CA GLY A 61 -23.94 34.36 24.33
C GLY A 61 -23.67 35.59 25.21
N THR A 62 -22.54 36.26 25.00
CA THR A 62 -22.17 37.50 25.70
C THR A 62 -22.99 38.70 25.22
N LEU A 63 -23.13 38.89 23.90
CA LEU A 63 -23.90 39.98 23.28
C LEU A 63 -25.39 39.91 23.67
N MET A 64 -25.96 38.71 23.70
CA MET A 64 -27.34 38.49 24.15
C MET A 64 -27.54 38.86 25.63
N LYS A 65 -26.55 38.58 26.50
CA LYS A 65 -26.58 39.00 27.91
C LYS A 65 -26.41 40.51 28.08
N ALA A 66 -25.65 41.15 27.19
CA ALA A 66 -25.44 42.60 27.18
C ALA A 66 -26.61 43.39 26.55
N GLY A 67 -27.62 42.71 25.97
CA GLY A 67 -28.77 43.35 25.32
C GLY A 67 -28.51 43.85 23.90
N GLN A 68 -27.34 43.56 23.32
CA GLN A 68 -26.93 43.98 21.98
C GLN A 68 -27.50 43.02 20.91
N ARG A 69 -28.82 43.12 20.66
CA ARG A 69 -29.55 42.18 19.81
C ARG A 69 -29.14 42.23 18.33
N GLU A 70 -28.92 43.41 17.77
CA GLU A 70 -28.54 43.55 16.35
C GLU A 70 -27.18 42.90 16.05
N GLU A 71 -26.20 43.13 16.93
CA GLU A 71 -24.87 42.52 16.83
C GLU A 71 -24.91 40.99 17.02
N ALA A 72 -25.77 40.51 17.91
CA ALA A 72 -25.97 39.07 18.12
C ALA A 72 -26.61 38.37 16.90
N GLU A 73 -27.57 39.02 16.23
CA GLU A 73 -28.17 38.47 14.99
C GLU A 73 -27.17 38.50 13.82
N ALA A 74 -26.37 39.55 13.68
CA ALA A 74 -25.29 39.59 12.69
C ALA A 74 -24.26 38.46 12.91
N ALA A 75 -23.87 38.24 14.17
CA ALA A 75 -22.99 37.14 14.55
C ALA A 75 -23.61 35.76 14.25
N LYS A 76 -24.92 35.56 14.49
CA LYS A 76 -25.62 34.32 14.11
C LYS A 76 -25.59 34.07 12.61
N SER A 77 -25.82 35.09 11.78
CA SER A 77 -25.74 34.94 10.32
C SER A 77 -24.36 34.43 9.89
N ARG A 78 -23.28 35.01 10.43
CA ARG A 78 -21.90 34.58 10.17
C ARG A 78 -21.63 33.15 10.63
N THR A 79 -22.25 32.66 11.71
CA THR A 79 -22.12 31.25 12.10
C THR A 79 -22.72 30.28 11.09
N THR A 80 -23.79 30.66 10.39
CA THR A 80 -24.39 29.83 9.34
C THR A 80 -23.43 29.68 8.15
N GLU A 81 -22.88 30.80 7.67
CA GLU A 81 -21.89 30.82 6.58
C GLU A 81 -20.64 30.00 6.93
N LEU A 82 -20.15 30.14 8.17
CA LEU A 82 -19.00 29.36 8.64
C LEU A 82 -19.29 27.86 8.70
N LYS A 83 -20.50 27.45 9.11
CA LYS A 83 -20.87 26.02 9.13
C LYS A 83 -20.89 25.41 7.74
N GLU A 84 -21.39 26.14 6.75
CA GLU A 84 -21.37 25.71 5.34
C GLU A 84 -19.93 25.56 4.84
N ALA A 85 -19.07 26.56 5.08
CA ALA A 85 -17.66 26.52 4.71
C ALA A 85 -16.90 25.36 5.38
N ILE A 86 -17.16 25.10 6.67
CA ILE A 86 -16.59 23.97 7.42
C ILE A 86 -17.00 22.64 6.81
N GLN A 87 -18.28 22.49 6.44
CA GLN A 87 -18.77 21.26 5.81
C GLN A 87 -18.06 20.99 4.47
N VAL A 88 -17.90 22.02 3.63
CA VAL A 88 -17.15 21.91 2.37
C VAL A 88 -15.70 21.52 2.61
N LEU A 89 -15.03 22.14 3.60
CA LEU A 89 -13.64 21.81 3.95
C LEU A 89 -13.50 20.38 4.49
N LYS A 90 -14.48 19.89 5.25
CA LYS A 90 -14.51 18.52 5.77
C LYS A 90 -14.61 17.48 4.65
N ASP A 91 -15.47 17.73 3.67
CA ASP A 91 -15.63 16.82 2.51
C ASP A 91 -14.38 16.82 1.63
N ARG A 92 -13.74 17.99 1.46
CA ARG A 92 -12.43 18.12 0.79
C ARG A 92 -11.33 17.40 1.57
N LEU A 93 -11.29 17.51 2.89
CA LEU A 93 -10.30 16.83 3.73
C LEU A 93 -10.43 15.31 3.57
N THR A 94 -11.65 14.79 3.64
CA THR A 94 -11.93 13.36 3.45
C THR A 94 -11.45 12.88 2.08
N SER A 95 -11.68 13.69 1.04
CA SER A 95 -11.24 13.38 -0.33
C SER A 95 -9.71 13.40 -0.46
N ALA A 96 -9.04 14.39 0.13
CA ALA A 96 -7.59 14.50 0.12
C ALA A 96 -6.90 13.37 0.91
N GLU A 97 -7.47 12.96 2.05
CA GLU A 97 -7.01 11.81 2.83
C GLU A 97 -7.13 10.51 2.04
N LYS A 98 -8.26 10.30 1.34
CA LYS A 98 -8.44 9.14 0.49
C LYS A 98 -7.45 9.12 -0.67
N ALA A 99 -7.31 10.23 -1.39
CA ALA A 99 -6.37 10.33 -2.51
C ALA A 99 -4.93 10.05 -2.07
N LEU A 100 -4.51 10.59 -0.92
CA LEU A 100 -3.21 10.33 -0.34
C LEU A 100 -3.03 8.86 0.06
N HIS A 101 -4.04 8.25 0.68
CA HIS A 101 -4.00 6.85 1.08
C HIS A 101 -3.88 5.90 -0.12
N ASP A 102 -4.70 6.13 -1.16
CA ASP A 102 -4.68 5.33 -2.37
C ASP A 102 -3.30 5.42 -3.05
N HIS A 103 -2.78 6.65 -3.22
CA HIS A 103 -1.47 6.87 -3.83
C HIS A 103 -0.31 6.24 -3.04
N LEU A 104 -0.32 6.36 -1.71
CA LEU A 104 0.68 5.72 -0.86
C LEU A 104 0.59 4.19 -0.86
N SER A 105 -0.59 3.63 -1.14
CA SER A 105 -0.81 2.19 -1.24
C SER A 105 -0.19 1.61 -2.52
N ASP A 106 -0.22 2.39 -3.61
CA ASP A 106 0.40 2.04 -4.88
C ASP A 106 1.94 2.21 -4.86
N LEU A 107 2.45 3.05 -3.94
CA LEU A 107 3.89 3.27 -3.81
C LEU A 107 4.58 2.05 -3.16
N PRO A 108 5.51 1.37 -3.86
CA PRO A 108 6.16 0.17 -3.33
C PRO A 108 7.12 0.53 -2.20
N ASN A 109 7.56 -0.49 -1.44
CA ASN A 109 8.56 -0.27 -0.41
C ASN A 109 9.94 0.05 -1.04
N ALA A 110 10.65 0.99 -0.42
CA ALA A 110 12.00 1.39 -0.81
C ALA A 110 13.00 0.26 -0.51
N PRO A 111 13.65 -0.34 -1.53
CA PRO A 111 14.70 -1.35 -1.34
C PRO A 111 15.76 -0.88 -0.35
N LEU A 112 16.38 -1.80 0.40
CA LEU A 112 17.51 -1.44 1.26
C LEU A 112 18.70 -0.93 0.43
N PRO A 113 19.60 -0.12 1.01
CA PRO A 113 20.78 0.37 0.32
C PRO A 113 21.65 -0.75 -0.29
N GLU A 114 21.74 -1.89 0.39
CA GLU A 114 22.52 -3.07 -0.02
C GLU A 114 21.92 -3.84 -1.20
N VAL A 115 20.63 -3.66 -1.49
CA VAL A 115 19.97 -4.36 -2.60
C VAL A 115 20.52 -3.81 -3.92
N PRO A 116 21.10 -4.64 -4.80
CA PRO A 116 21.61 -4.18 -6.10
C PRO A 116 20.47 -3.66 -6.98
N ALA A 117 20.78 -2.69 -7.84
CA ALA A 117 19.83 -2.26 -8.85
C ALA A 117 19.68 -3.34 -9.92
N GLY A 118 18.46 -3.56 -10.41
CA GLY A 118 18.16 -4.55 -11.44
C GLY A 118 16.82 -4.29 -12.10
N ARG A 119 16.65 -4.77 -13.33
CA ARG A 119 15.43 -4.65 -14.14
C ARG A 119 14.77 -6.00 -14.41
N SER A 120 15.53 -7.09 -14.40
CA SER A 120 15.01 -8.44 -14.61
C SER A 120 15.62 -9.45 -13.63
N ALA A 121 15.15 -10.70 -13.73
CA ALA A 121 15.73 -11.80 -12.98
C ALA A 121 17.21 -12.09 -13.35
N ASP A 122 17.67 -11.61 -14.51
CA ASP A 122 19.05 -11.80 -14.97
C ASP A 122 20.05 -10.92 -14.20
N ASP A 123 19.56 -9.83 -13.59
CA ASP A 123 20.37 -8.94 -12.75
C ASP A 123 20.53 -9.45 -11.30
N ASN A 124 19.90 -10.59 -10.97
CA ASN A 124 20.00 -11.17 -9.63
C ASN A 124 21.40 -11.72 -9.38
N VAL A 125 21.93 -11.43 -8.19
CA VAL A 125 23.26 -11.88 -7.78
C VAL A 125 23.18 -13.19 -7.01
N VAL A 126 23.97 -14.19 -7.40
CA VAL A 126 24.16 -15.41 -6.63
C VAL A 126 24.99 -15.11 -5.39
N VAL A 127 24.37 -15.19 -4.21
CA VAL A 127 25.04 -14.88 -2.93
C VAL A 127 25.77 -16.10 -2.38
N MET A 128 25.20 -17.30 -2.56
CA MET A 128 25.74 -18.55 -2.04
C MET A 128 25.20 -19.72 -2.86
N GLU A 129 26.05 -20.71 -3.15
CA GLU A 129 25.64 -22.03 -3.65
C GLU A 129 25.99 -23.10 -2.61
N HIS A 130 25.13 -24.11 -2.46
CA HIS A 130 25.34 -25.20 -1.50
C HIS A 130 25.04 -26.55 -2.14
N GLY A 131 25.96 -27.51 -1.94
CA GLY A 131 25.89 -28.83 -2.54
C GLY A 131 26.31 -28.86 -4.00
N ASP A 132 26.50 -30.07 -4.54
CA ASP A 132 26.86 -30.27 -5.94
C ASP A 132 25.60 -30.36 -6.81
N LYS A 133 25.60 -29.66 -7.95
CA LYS A 133 24.51 -29.77 -8.95
C LYS A 133 24.58 -31.19 -9.56
N PRO A 134 23.50 -31.98 -9.53
CA PRO A 134 23.53 -33.33 -10.06
C PRO A 134 23.75 -33.32 -11.57
N GLU A 135 24.64 -34.18 -12.06
CA GLU A 135 24.76 -34.44 -13.49
C GLU A 135 23.55 -35.28 -13.94
N LEU A 136 22.72 -34.69 -14.80
CA LEU A 136 21.56 -35.38 -15.34
C LEU A 136 21.98 -36.28 -16.51
N PRO A 137 21.47 -37.53 -16.58
CA PRO A 137 21.75 -38.42 -17.70
C PRO A 137 21.11 -37.90 -18.99
N GLU A 138 21.63 -38.34 -20.13
CA GLU A 138 21.01 -38.10 -21.44
C GLU A 138 19.56 -38.62 -21.44
N GLY A 139 18.62 -37.78 -21.87
CA GLY A 139 17.19 -38.11 -21.85
C GLY A 139 16.50 -37.95 -20.48
N ALA A 140 17.13 -37.26 -19.51
CA ALA A 140 16.47 -36.89 -18.27
C ALA A 140 15.14 -36.14 -18.55
N GLN A 141 14.07 -36.61 -17.91
CA GLN A 141 12.73 -36.08 -18.13
C GLN A 141 12.39 -34.98 -17.12
N PRO A 142 11.62 -33.97 -17.53
CA PRO A 142 11.11 -32.97 -16.62
C PRO A 142 10.10 -33.56 -15.63
N HIS A 143 9.90 -32.87 -14.50
CA HIS A 143 9.08 -33.39 -13.41
C HIS A 143 7.61 -33.66 -13.78
N TRP A 144 7.04 -32.93 -14.75
CA TRP A 144 5.65 -33.14 -15.17
C TRP A 144 5.46 -34.45 -15.94
N GLU A 145 6.40 -34.82 -16.81
CA GLU A 145 6.40 -36.12 -17.51
C GLU A 145 6.61 -37.28 -16.54
N LEU A 146 7.53 -37.12 -15.58
CA LEU A 146 7.74 -38.11 -14.52
C LEU A 146 6.48 -38.26 -13.64
N GLY A 147 5.85 -37.13 -13.32
CA GLY A 147 4.62 -37.08 -12.52
C GLY A 147 3.48 -37.87 -13.17
N GLU A 148 3.31 -37.73 -14.48
CA GLU A 148 2.32 -38.49 -15.25
C GLU A 148 2.73 -39.96 -15.41
N ARG A 149 3.98 -40.23 -15.82
CA ARG A 149 4.51 -41.58 -16.06
C ARG A 149 4.37 -42.51 -14.86
N TYR A 150 4.48 -41.97 -13.65
CA TYR A 150 4.42 -42.73 -12.40
C TYR A 150 3.09 -42.57 -11.65
N ASP A 151 2.05 -42.03 -12.29
CA ASP A 151 0.73 -41.79 -11.68
C ASP A 151 0.82 -41.03 -10.34
N LEU A 152 1.68 -40.00 -10.29
CA LEU A 152 1.92 -39.17 -9.11
C LEU A 152 1.18 -37.84 -9.20
N ILE A 153 1.13 -37.26 -10.41
CA ILE A 153 0.58 -35.93 -10.69
C ILE A 153 -0.19 -35.98 -12.01
N HIS A 154 -1.48 -35.66 -11.98
CA HIS A 154 -2.34 -35.57 -13.17
C HIS A 154 -2.72 -34.12 -13.44
N MET A 155 -2.06 -33.49 -14.43
CA MET A 155 -2.37 -32.13 -14.86
C MET A 155 -3.72 -32.06 -15.59
N ASP A 156 -3.97 -32.99 -16.51
CA ASP A 156 -5.21 -33.04 -17.30
C ASP A 156 -6.47 -33.19 -16.45
N LEU A 157 -6.38 -34.00 -15.38
CA LEU A 157 -7.49 -34.18 -14.46
C LEU A 157 -7.79 -32.86 -13.74
N GLY A 158 -6.77 -32.14 -13.28
CA GLY A 158 -6.99 -30.87 -12.61
C GLY A 158 -7.48 -29.75 -13.54
N VAL A 159 -7.11 -29.78 -14.83
CA VAL A 159 -7.75 -28.94 -15.85
C VAL A 159 -9.25 -29.21 -15.96
N LYS A 160 -9.66 -30.49 -15.97
CA LYS A 160 -11.08 -30.88 -16.02
C LYS A 160 -11.85 -30.51 -14.76
N LEU A 161 -11.23 -30.61 -13.60
CA LEU A 161 -11.88 -30.36 -12.31
C LEU A 161 -11.95 -28.86 -11.96
N THR A 162 -10.97 -28.07 -12.39
CA THR A 162 -10.83 -26.67 -11.94
C THR A 162 -10.42 -25.73 -13.07
N GLY A 163 -9.35 -26.08 -13.82
CA GLY A 163 -8.83 -25.26 -14.92
C GLY A 163 -7.32 -25.34 -15.06
N ALA A 164 -6.75 -24.55 -15.97
CA ALA A 164 -5.31 -24.52 -16.20
C ALA A 164 -4.54 -24.11 -14.91
N GLY A 165 -3.43 -24.78 -14.65
CA GLY A 165 -2.56 -24.51 -13.48
C GLY A 165 -2.90 -25.31 -12.21
N PHE A 166 -3.88 -26.22 -12.25
CA PHE A 166 -4.24 -27.05 -11.11
C PHE A 166 -3.78 -28.50 -11.31
N PRO A 167 -2.75 -28.99 -10.58
CA PRO A 167 -2.38 -30.41 -10.57
C PRO A 167 -3.26 -31.22 -9.61
N VAL A 168 -3.54 -32.50 -9.95
CA VAL A 168 -4.09 -33.47 -9.00
C VAL A 168 -3.01 -34.46 -8.59
N TYR A 169 -2.64 -34.45 -7.31
CA TYR A 169 -1.71 -35.42 -6.74
C TYR A 169 -2.43 -36.70 -6.34
N THR A 170 -1.87 -37.85 -6.69
CA THR A 170 -2.46 -39.18 -6.43
C THR A 170 -1.44 -40.12 -5.80
N GLY A 171 -1.92 -41.20 -5.19
CA GLY A 171 -1.09 -42.31 -4.71
C GLY A 171 0.13 -41.88 -3.88
N ALA A 172 1.32 -42.22 -4.39
CA ALA A 172 2.58 -41.86 -3.76
C ALA A 172 2.91 -40.36 -3.87
N GLY A 173 2.49 -39.67 -4.94
CA GLY A 173 2.67 -38.23 -5.11
C GLY A 173 1.95 -37.42 -4.03
N ALA A 174 0.69 -37.76 -3.74
CA ALA A 174 -0.07 -37.15 -2.65
C ALA A 174 0.56 -37.40 -1.27
N LYS A 175 1.08 -38.62 -1.04
CA LYS A 175 1.80 -38.96 0.20
C LYS A 175 3.09 -38.16 0.34
N LEU A 176 3.86 -37.99 -0.74
CA LEU A 176 5.10 -37.21 -0.76
C LEU A 176 4.85 -35.74 -0.44
N GLN A 177 3.85 -35.11 -1.10
CA GLN A 177 3.46 -33.73 -0.80
C GLN A 177 3.12 -33.56 0.69
N ARG A 178 2.30 -34.46 1.25
CA ARG A 178 1.94 -34.44 2.67
C ARG A 178 3.14 -34.65 3.59
N ALA A 179 4.05 -35.57 3.23
CA ALA A 179 5.26 -35.84 4.00
C ALA A 179 6.20 -34.62 4.04
N LEU A 180 6.35 -33.92 2.91
CA LEU A 180 7.12 -32.67 2.85
C LEU A 180 6.49 -31.58 3.74
N ILE A 181 5.18 -31.42 3.69
CA ILE A 181 4.46 -30.47 4.57
C ILE A 181 4.73 -30.82 6.04
N ALA A 182 4.52 -32.07 6.45
CA ALA A 182 4.76 -32.51 7.83
C ALA A 182 6.23 -32.32 8.25
N PHE A 183 7.17 -32.71 7.39
CA PHE A 183 8.60 -32.52 7.64
C PHE A 183 8.95 -31.05 7.90
N PHE A 184 8.48 -30.11 7.07
CA PHE A 184 8.77 -28.69 7.29
C PHE A 184 8.08 -28.13 8.53
N LEU A 185 6.89 -28.62 8.91
CA LEU A 185 6.22 -28.23 10.16
C LEU A 185 6.96 -28.75 11.40
N ASP A 186 7.47 -29.98 11.37
CA ASP A 186 8.21 -30.58 12.49
C ASP A 186 9.61 -29.97 12.66
N ARG A 187 10.14 -29.30 11.63
CA ARG A 187 11.49 -28.71 11.58
C ARG A 187 11.52 -27.19 11.75
N ALA A 188 10.35 -26.53 11.79
CA ALA A 188 10.22 -25.09 12.02
C ALA A 188 10.41 -24.75 13.51
#